data_AF-A0A6B3I4X2-F1
#
_entry.id   AF-A0A6B3I4X2-F1
#
_cell.length_a   1.000
_cell.length_b   1.000
_cell.length_c   1.000
_cell.angle_alpha   90.00
_cell.angle_beta   90.00
_cell.angle_gamma   90.00
#
_symmetry.space_group_name_H-M   'P 1'
#
loop_
_entity.id
_entity.type
_entity.pdbx_description
1 polymer ?
#
loop_
_entity_poly.entity_id
_entity_poly.type
_entity_poly.pdbx_seq_one_letter_code
_entity_poly.pdbx_strand_id
1 'polypeptide(L)'
;MAGAVLRTARAVLAERVAQAAEIDASFAGDLAGRVADFTLDGGKRMRPQLLWWAMRACGGADAGSTAAALRLGVALELIQTCALIHDDVMDRSRLRR
;
A
#
# COMPACT_ATOMS: atom_id res chain seq x y z
N MET A 1 3.40 0.46 -14.79
CA MET A 1 3.05 1.21 -13.56
C MET A 1 2.76 0.28 -12.38
N ALA A 2 1.76 -0.61 -12.43
CA ALA A 2 1.39 -1.47 -11.30
C ALA A 2 2.56 -2.27 -10.70
N GLY A 3 3.42 -2.87 -11.53
CA GLY A 3 4.62 -3.56 -11.05
C GLY A 3 5.67 -2.64 -10.39
N ALA A 4 5.76 -1.37 -10.80
CA ALA A 4 6.63 -0.39 -10.16
C ALA A 4 6.08 -0.01 -8.77
N VAL A 5 4.78 0.22 -8.67
CA VAL A 5 4.09 0.48 -7.39
C VAL A 5 4.29 -0.69 -6.44
N LEU A 6 4.15 -1.94 -6.89
CA LEU A 6 4.37 -3.12 -6.04
C LEU A 6 5.82 -3.23 -5.54
N ARG A 7 6.82 -2.92 -6.38
CA ARG A 7 8.22 -2.87 -5.93
C ARG A 7 8.43 -1.79 -4.88
N THR A 8 7.90 -0.58 -5.11
CA THR A 8 7.97 0.50 -4.13
C THR A 8 7.23 0.15 -2.85
N ALA A 9 6.05 -0.45 -2.93
CA ALA A 9 5.27 -0.90 -1.78
C ALA A 9 6.04 -1.93 -0.96
N ARG A 10 6.62 -2.95 -1.61
CA ARG A 10 7.41 -3.98 -0.92
C ARG A 10 8.59 -3.37 -0.17
N ALA A 11 9.32 -2.44 -0.80
CA ALA A 11 10.44 -1.76 -0.14
C ALA A 11 9.98 -0.91 1.05
N VAL A 12 8.95 -0.08 0.85
CA VAL A 12 8.42 0.81 1.90
C VAL A 12 7.87 0.00 3.07
N LEU A 13 7.08 -1.04 2.81
CA LEU A 13 6.43 -1.84 3.85
C LEU A 13 7.44 -2.71 4.60
N ALA A 14 8.42 -3.32 3.92
CA ALA A 14 9.49 -4.05 4.58
C ALA A 14 10.26 -3.15 5.56
N GLU A 15 10.56 -1.92 5.15
CA GLU A 15 11.21 -0.92 6.01
C GLU A 15 10.34 -0.56 7.21
N ARG A 16 9.01 -0.39 7.04
CA ARG A 16 8.09 -0.11 8.16
C ARG A 16 7.96 -1.29 9.12
N VAL A 17 7.93 -2.53 8.62
CA VAL A 17 7.88 -3.74 9.45
C VAL A 17 9.19 -3.91 10.22
N ALA A 18 10.34 -3.64 9.60
CA ALA A 18 11.62 -3.66 10.29
C ALA A 18 11.67 -2.63 11.43
N GLN A 19 11.22 -1.40 11.18
CA GLN A 19 11.11 -0.37 12.22
C GLN A 19 10.15 -0.76 13.35
N ALA A 20 9.04 -1.43 13.04
CA ALA A 20 8.14 -1.95 14.06
C ALA A 20 8.82 -3.03 14.92
N ALA A 21 9.67 -3.87 14.32
CA ALA A 21 10.39 -4.92 15.04
C ALA A 21 11.45 -4.39 16.01
N GLU A 22 12.00 -3.19 15.75
CA GLU A 22 12.90 -2.50 16.70
C GLU A 22 12.17 -2.08 17.99
N ILE A 23 10.84 -1.89 17.92
CA ILE A 23 10.00 -1.49 19.06
C ILE A 23 9.44 -2.74 19.76
N ASP A 24 8.80 -3.63 19.00
CA ASP A 24 8.22 -4.87 19.51
C ASP A 24 8.11 -5.94 18.41
N ALA A 25 8.79 -7.07 18.60
CA ALA A 25 8.84 -8.14 17.62
C ALA A 25 7.49 -8.84 17.42
N SER A 26 6.67 -8.92 18.47
CA SER A 26 5.34 -9.54 18.42
C SER A 26 4.40 -8.69 17.54
N PHE A 27 4.32 -7.39 17.81
CA PHE A 27 3.58 -6.41 17.02
C PHE A 27 4.01 -6.41 15.55
N ALA A 28 5.32 -6.49 15.30
CA ALA A 28 5.85 -6.53 13.95
C ALA A 28 5.38 -7.76 13.17
N GLY A 29 5.38 -8.95 13.79
CA GLY A 29 4.93 -10.18 13.16
C GLY A 29 3.41 -10.31 13.07
N ASP A 30 2.71 -10.05 14.17
CA ASP A 30 1.29 -10.34 14.30
C ASP A 30 0.37 -9.25 13.73
N LEU A 31 0.85 -8.01 13.64
CA LEU A 31 0.06 -6.92 13.07
C LEU A 31 0.72 -6.28 11.85
N ALA A 32 1.92 -5.71 11.99
CA ALA A 32 2.52 -4.92 10.92
C ALA A 32 2.79 -5.77 9.67
N GLY A 33 3.33 -6.98 9.85
CA GLY A 33 3.55 -7.96 8.79
C GLY A 33 2.27 -8.36 8.08
N ARG A 34 1.21 -8.71 8.84
CA ARG A 34 -0.08 -9.10 8.27
C ARG A 34 -0.75 -7.98 7.48
N VAL A 35 -0.68 -6.74 7.96
CA VAL A 35 -1.19 -5.57 7.23
C VAL A 35 -0.37 -5.31 5.96
N ALA A 36 0.96 -5.49 6.03
CA ALA A 36 1.83 -5.36 4.87
C ALA A 36 1.50 -6.42 3.81
N ASP A 37 1.38 -7.68 4.21
CA ASP A 37 1.01 -8.78 3.32
C ASP A 37 -0.37 -8.55 2.71
N PHE A 38 -1.39 -8.20 3.50
CA PHE A 38 -2.72 -7.88 2.98
C PHE A 38 -2.71 -6.69 2.00
N THR A 39 -1.86 -5.70 2.24
CA THR A 39 -1.68 -4.58 1.31
C THR A 39 -1.03 -5.03 0.00
N LEU A 40 -0.04 -5.92 0.06
CA LEU A 40 0.72 -6.45 -1.07
C LEU A 40 -0.06 -7.50 -1.88
N ASP A 41 -0.96 -8.22 -1.21
CA ASP A 41 -1.74 -9.28 -1.80
C ASP A 41 -2.95 -8.75 -2.57
N GLY A 42 -3.09 -9.26 -3.79
CA GLY A 42 -4.24 -9.01 -4.65
C GLY A 42 -4.44 -7.57 -5.13
N GLY A 43 -5.63 -7.31 -5.66
CA GLY A 43 -6.05 -6.00 -6.15
C GLY A 43 -5.55 -5.64 -7.55
N LYS A 44 -6.45 -5.09 -8.37
CA LYS A 44 -6.15 -4.60 -9.72
C LYS A 44 -5.24 -3.36 -9.74
N ARG A 45 -4.87 -2.83 -8.57
CA ARG A 45 -4.10 -1.58 -8.38
C ARG A 45 -4.64 -0.42 -9.22
N MET A 46 -5.97 -0.28 -9.25
CA MET A 46 -6.64 0.77 -10.03
C MET A 46 -6.37 2.16 -9.47
N ARG A 47 -6.34 2.30 -8.13
CA ARG A 47 -6.10 3.59 -7.45
C ARG A 47 -4.74 4.21 -7.81
N PRO A 48 -3.60 3.49 -7.74
CA PRO A 48 -2.31 3.99 -8.23
C PRO A 48 -2.27 4.25 -9.74
N GLN A 49 -3.03 3.50 -10.55
CA GLN A 49 -3.11 3.73 -12.00
C GLN A 49 -3.85 5.03 -12.34
N LEU A 50 -4.95 5.30 -11.65
CA LEU A 50 -5.68 6.57 -11.78
C LEU A 50 -4.80 7.75 -11.34
N LEU A 51 -4.09 7.62 -10.22
CA LEU A 51 -3.11 8.63 -9.77
C LEU A 51 -2.04 8.89 -10.83
N TRP A 52 -1.48 7.83 -11.42
CA TRP A 52 -0.48 7.95 -12.48
C TRP A 52 -1.02 8.73 -13.69
N TRP A 53 -2.21 8.39 -14.16
CA TRP A 53 -2.81 9.09 -15.30
C TRP A 53 -3.15 10.55 -14.98
N ALA A 54 -3.64 10.84 -13.79
CA ALA A 54 -3.88 12.21 -13.34
C ALA A 54 -2.58 13.03 -13.32
N MET A 55 -1.51 12.48 -12.75
CA MET A 55 -0.20 13.13 -12.71
C MET A 55 0.33 13.43 -14.12
N ARG A 56 0.22 12.48 -15.05
CA ARG A 56 0.61 12.69 -16.45
C ARG A 56 -0.25 13.73 -17.16
N ALA A 57 -1.56 13.73 -16.92
CA ALA A 57 -2.48 14.72 -17.50
C ALA A 57 -2.19 16.14 -17.03
N CYS A 58 -1.67 16.30 -15.80
CA CYS A 58 -1.22 17.58 -15.25
C CYS A 58 0.21 17.97 -15.65
N GLY A 59 0.86 17.24 -16.58
CA GLY A 59 2.20 17.56 -17.08
C GLY A 59 3.36 17.01 -16.24
N GLY A 60 3.09 16.20 -15.21
CA GLY A 60 4.15 15.51 -14.47
C GLY A 60 4.79 14.41 -15.32
N ALA A 61 6.10 14.48 -15.51
CA ALA A 61 6.85 13.49 -16.29
C ALA A 61 8.32 13.34 -15.87
N ASP A 62 8.82 14.18 -14.97
CA ASP A 62 10.18 14.09 -14.46
C ASP A 62 10.33 12.94 -13.45
N ALA A 63 11.59 12.63 -13.11
CA ALA A 63 11.91 11.54 -12.19
C ALA A 63 11.38 11.79 -10.77
N GLY A 64 11.35 13.05 -10.32
CA GLY A 64 10.85 13.44 -9.00
C GLY A 64 9.34 13.22 -8.89
N SER A 65 8.56 13.74 -9.85
CA SER A 65 7.11 13.52 -9.88
C SER A 65 6.74 12.04 -10.03
N THR A 66 7.52 11.28 -10.79
CA THR A 66 7.35 9.81 -10.89
C THR A 66 7.59 9.12 -9.54
N ALA A 67 8.68 9.44 -8.84
CA ALA A 67 8.98 8.87 -7.53
C ALA A 67 7.92 9.23 -6.48
N ALA A 68 7.45 10.49 -6.49
CA ALA A 68 6.38 10.95 -5.63
C ALA A 68 5.06 10.20 -5.90
N ALA A 69 4.68 10.04 -7.18
CA ALA A 69 3.48 9.32 -7.58
C ALA A 69 3.53 7.83 -7.16
N LEU A 70 4.70 7.19 -7.22
CA LEU A 70 4.88 5.82 -6.72
C LEU A 70 4.64 5.74 -5.22
N ARG A 71 5.25 6.62 -4.41
CA ARG A 71 5.05 6.65 -2.95
C ARG A 71 3.60 6.98 -2.57
N LEU A 72 2.98 7.94 -3.24
CA LEU A 72 1.55 8.26 -3.06
C LEU A 72 0.66 7.08 -3.44
N GLY A 73 1.01 6.35 -4.50
CA GLY A 73 0.34 5.11 -4.88
C GLY A 73 0.36 4.06 -3.77
N VAL A 74 1.49 3.89 -3.09
CA VAL A 74 1.59 3.00 -1.90
C VAL A 74 0.68 3.51 -0.78
N ALA A 75 0.69 4.80 -0.48
CA ALA A 75 -0.17 5.39 0.55
C ALA A 75 -1.67 5.17 0.27
N LEU A 76 -2.11 5.32 -0.99
CA LEU A 76 -3.49 5.04 -1.40
C LEU A 76 -3.90 3.57 -1.24
N GLU A 77 -2.96 2.64 -1.43
CA GLU A 77 -3.21 1.21 -1.19
C GLU A 77 -3.29 0.90 0.32
N LEU A 78 -2.53 1.59 1.16
CA LEU A 78 -2.63 1.46 2.62
C LEU A 78 -3.95 2.04 3.16
N ILE A 79 -4.38 3.20 2.66
CA ILE A 79 -5.68 3.79 3.04
C ILE A 79 -6.81 2.83 2.65
N GLN A 80 -6.76 2.25 1.44
CA GLN A 80 -7.75 1.24 1.05
C GLN A 80 -7.70 0.02 1.96
N THR A 81 -6.52 -0.47 2.30
CA THR A 81 -6.35 -1.61 3.21
C THR A 81 -7.01 -1.35 4.55
N CYS A 82 -6.76 -0.17 5.13
CA CYS A 82 -7.42 0.27 6.35
C CYS A 82 -8.94 0.23 6.21
N ALA A 83 -9.49 0.84 5.15
CA ALA A 83 -10.93 0.83 4.91
C ALA A 83 -11.50 -0.60 4.81
N LEU A 84 -10.84 -1.50 4.09
CA LEU A 84 -11.29 -2.90 3.95
C LEU A 84 -11.31 -3.66 5.28
N ILE A 85 -10.26 -3.50 6.09
CA ILE A 85 -10.15 -4.15 7.41
C ILE A 85 -11.28 -3.66 8.32
N HIS A 86 -11.51 -2.34 8.34
CA HIS A 86 -12.59 -1.76 9.15
C HIS A 86 -13.97 -2.17 8.64
N ASP A 87 -14.19 -2.20 7.33
CA ASP A 87 -15.44 -2.67 6.71
C ASP A 87 -15.72 -4.14 7.10
N ASP A 88 -14.71 -5.01 7.07
CA ASP A 88 -14.90 -6.42 7.44
C ASP A 88 -15.32 -6.61 8.89
N VAL A 89 -14.78 -5.81 9.80
CA VAL A 89 -15.16 -5.80 11.21
C VAL A 89 -16.59 -5.27 11.39
N MET A 90 -16.94 -4.18 10.71
CA MET A 90 -18.28 -3.57 10.76
C MET A 90 -19.35 -4.53 10.22
N ASP A 91 -19.05 -5.21 9.10
CA ASP A 91 -19.99 -6.08 8.39
C ASP A 91 -20.02 -7.52 8.94
N ARG A 92 -19.15 -7.85 9.89
CA ARG A 92 -18.93 -9.24 10.37
C ARG A 92 -18.65 -10.22 9.23
N SER A 93 -17.94 -9.76 8.20
CA SER A 93 -17.59 -10.57 7.04
C SER A 93 -16.62 -11.67 7.46
N ARG A 94 -16.98 -12.95 7.21
CA ARG A 94 -16.14 -14.10 7.58
C ARG A 94 -14.91 -14.29 6.68
N LEU A 95 -14.92 -13.76 5.45
CA LEU A 95 -13.84 -13.93 4.46
C LEU A 95 -13.73 -12.69 3.57
N ARG A 96 -12.50 -12.25 3.27
CA ARG A 96 -12.24 -11.25 2.23
C ARG A 96 -10.97 -11.58 1.46
N ARG A 97 -11.18 -11.85 0.17
CA ARG A 97 -10.19 -12.15 -0.87
C ARG A 97 -9.24 -13.32 -0.60
#